data_AF-A0A933IYK2-F1
#
_entry.id   AF-A0A933IYK2-F1
#
_cell.length_a   1.000
_cell.length_b   1.000
_cell.length_c   1.000
_cell.angle_alpha   90.00
_cell.angle_beta   90.00
_cell.angle_gamma   90.00
#
_symmetry.space_group_name_H-M   'P 1'
#
loop_
_entity.id
_entity.type
_entity.pdbx_description
1 polymer ?
#
loop_
_entity_poly.entity_id
_entity_poly.type
_entity_poly.pdbx_seq_one_letter_code
_entity_poly.pdbx_strand_id
1 'polypeptide(L)'
;MKQNQPARLGALAADLARVVSASGIPAVVAVRDLLEESRAFIEWGTPTLLPDRVADAARLVEIGRGITKWYWIWPQSQDNTAERQKLAAQAQAWSDEILQMSGLLESE
;
A
#
# COMPACT_ATOMS: atom_id res chain seq x y z
N MET A 1 11.15 12.49 -17.51
CA MET A 1 10.51 13.13 -16.34
C MET A 1 10.91 12.35 -15.09
N LYS A 2 11.83 12.87 -14.26
CA LYS A 2 12.05 12.37 -12.89
C LYS A 2 10.79 12.74 -12.11
N GLN A 3 9.82 11.85 -12.01
CA GLN A 3 8.61 12.11 -11.22
C GLN A 3 8.99 12.21 -9.74
N ASN A 4 8.29 13.11 -9.03
CA ASN A 4 8.47 13.41 -7.60
C ASN A 4 8.25 12.15 -6.75
N GLN A 5 9.34 11.43 -6.47
CA GLN A 5 9.34 10.15 -5.76
C GLN A 5 8.74 10.25 -4.34
N PRO A 6 9.01 11.31 -3.54
CA PRO A 6 8.27 11.59 -2.31
C PRO A 6 6.76 11.62 -2.50
N ALA A 7 6.26 12.42 -3.46
CA ALA A 7 4.81 12.51 -3.71
C ALA A 7 4.20 11.18 -4.15
N ARG A 8 4.96 10.37 -4.91
CA ARG A 8 4.53 9.04 -5.33
C ARG A 8 4.39 8.08 -4.14
N LEU A 9 5.39 8.00 -3.28
CA LEU A 9 5.31 7.18 -2.07
C LEU A 9 4.19 7.67 -1.14
N GLY A 10 4.01 8.99 -1.02
CA GLY A 10 2.88 9.57 -0.28
C GLY A 10 1.51 9.17 -0.83
N ALA A 11 1.34 9.15 -2.16
CA ALA A 11 0.09 8.68 -2.78
C ALA A 11 -0.19 7.19 -2.48
N LEU A 12 0.84 6.33 -2.57
CA LEU A 12 0.71 4.92 -2.21
C LEU A 12 0.35 4.74 -0.72
N ALA A 13 0.96 5.51 0.17
CA ALA A 13 0.61 5.50 1.59
C ALA A 13 -0.86 5.92 1.81
N ALA A 14 -1.34 6.94 1.09
CA ALA A 14 -2.72 7.40 1.15
C ALA A 14 -3.72 6.35 0.65
N ASP A 15 -3.42 5.61 -0.41
CA ASP A 15 -4.28 4.53 -0.89
C ASP A 15 -4.39 3.39 0.11
N LEU A 16 -3.28 3.04 0.78
CA LEU A 16 -3.32 2.06 1.87
C LEU A 16 -4.13 2.56 3.07
N ALA A 17 -4.07 3.85 3.42
CA ALA A 17 -4.94 4.43 4.44
C ALA A 17 -6.44 4.38 4.04
N ARG A 18 -6.74 4.52 2.74
CA ARG A 18 -8.09 4.31 2.21
C ARG A 18 -8.52 2.85 2.32
N VAL A 19 -7.62 1.89 2.13
CA VAL A 19 -7.88 0.46 2.40
C VAL A 19 -8.25 0.24 3.87
N VAL A 20 -7.54 0.88 4.82
CA VAL A 20 -7.88 0.81 6.26
C VAL A 20 -9.32 1.25 6.48
N SER A 21 -9.67 2.45 5.99
CA SER A 21 -11.02 3.00 6.12
C SER A 21 -12.09 2.11 5.48
N ALA A 22 -11.85 1.66 4.24
CA ALA A 22 -12.81 0.87 3.47
C ALA A 22 -12.99 -0.55 4.01
N SER A 23 -11.95 -1.15 4.61
CA SER A 23 -12.04 -2.47 5.23
C SER A 23 -12.95 -2.52 6.47
N GLY A 24 -13.30 -1.35 7.05
CA GLY A 24 -14.30 -1.26 8.12
C GLY A 24 -15.73 -1.53 7.63
N ILE A 25 -15.98 -1.45 6.32
CA ILE A 25 -17.30 -1.58 5.73
C ILE A 25 -17.40 -2.93 5.00
N PRO A 26 -18.37 -3.80 5.33
CA PRO A 26 -18.55 -5.09 4.67
C PRO A 26 -18.82 -4.94 3.16
N ALA A 27 -18.28 -5.87 2.37
CA ALA A 27 -18.54 -6.02 0.93
C ALA A 27 -18.27 -4.79 0.05
N VAL A 28 -17.37 -3.89 0.47
CA VAL A 28 -16.99 -2.73 -0.35
C VAL A 28 -16.02 -3.13 -1.45
N VAL A 29 -16.48 -2.99 -2.70
CA VAL A 29 -15.70 -3.25 -3.92
C VAL A 29 -14.40 -2.44 -3.94
N ALA A 30 -14.43 -1.21 -3.42
CA ALA A 30 -13.29 -0.29 -3.43
C ALA A 30 -12.02 -0.86 -2.77
N VAL A 31 -12.12 -1.80 -1.82
CA VAL A 31 -10.92 -2.41 -1.20
C VAL A 31 -10.10 -3.16 -2.23
N ARG A 32 -10.74 -3.93 -3.12
CA ARG A 32 -10.01 -4.71 -4.14
C ARG A 32 -9.36 -3.80 -5.17
N ASP A 33 -10.06 -2.75 -5.59
CA ASP A 33 -9.56 -1.78 -6.56
C ASP A 33 -8.36 -1.01 -6.01
N LEU A 34 -8.42 -0.58 -4.74
CA LEU A 34 -7.29 0.07 -4.06
C LEU A 34 -6.08 -0.86 -3.91
N LEU A 35 -6.29 -2.15 -3.64
CA LEU A 35 -5.21 -3.14 -3.61
C LEU A 35 -4.61 -3.35 -5.00
N GLU A 36 -5.42 -3.30 -6.06
CA GLU A 36 -4.93 -3.39 -7.45
C GLU A 36 -4.08 -2.17 -7.84
N GLU A 37 -4.59 -0.97 -7.55
CA GLU A 37 -3.89 0.29 -7.78
C GLU A 37 -2.55 0.32 -7.03
N SER A 38 -2.54 -0.08 -5.75
CA SER A 38 -1.33 -0.15 -4.93
C SER A 38 -0.28 -1.12 -5.51
N ARG A 39 -0.70 -2.26 -6.07
CA ARG A 39 0.20 -3.22 -6.73
C ARG A 39 0.83 -2.63 -7.98
N ALA A 40 0.02 -2.01 -8.84
CA ALA A 40 0.52 -1.33 -10.03
C ALA A 40 1.51 -0.22 -9.62
N PHE A 41 1.17 0.56 -8.60
CA PHE A 41 2.04 1.62 -8.11
C PHE A 41 3.42 1.10 -7.71
N ILE A 42 3.48 -0.03 -6.99
CA ILE A 42 4.74 -0.67 -6.59
C ILE A 42 5.49 -1.21 -7.80
N GLU A 43 4.83 -1.90 -8.74
CA GLU A 43 5.45 -2.46 -9.94
C GLU A 43 6.14 -1.39 -10.79
N TRP A 44 5.46 -0.27 -11.02
CA TRP A 44 5.98 0.85 -11.82
C TRP A 44 6.85 1.82 -11.00
N GLY A 45 6.73 1.80 -9.67
CA GLY A 45 7.43 2.71 -8.76
C GLY A 45 8.79 2.21 -8.31
N THR A 46 8.87 0.92 -7.97
CA THR A 46 10.05 0.31 -7.36
C THR A 46 11.33 0.47 -8.19
N PRO A 47 11.33 0.28 -9.53
CA PRO A 47 12.55 0.42 -10.33
C PRO A 47 13.18 1.82 -10.25
N THR A 48 12.38 2.85 -9.95
CA THR A 48 12.85 4.24 -9.83
C THR A 48 13.66 4.49 -8.56
N LEU A 49 13.58 3.60 -7.57
CA LEU A 49 14.32 3.68 -6.31
C LEU A 49 15.69 2.98 -6.38
N LEU A 50 15.90 2.09 -7.35
CA LEU A 50 17.11 1.26 -7.43
C LEU A 50 18.45 2.04 -7.50
N PRO A 51 18.55 3.23 -8.11
CA PRO A 51 19.83 3.94 -8.17
C PRO A 51 20.38 4.35 -6.80
N ASP A 52 19.51 4.79 -5.89
CA ASP A 52 19.91 5.48 -4.65
C ASP A 52 19.28 4.89 -3.37
N ARG A 53 18.22 4.07 -3.52
CA ARG A 53 17.34 3.61 -2.42
C ARG A 53 16.99 2.13 -2.56
N VAL A 54 18.00 1.28 -2.78
CA VAL A 54 17.83 -0.17 -2.99
C VAL A 54 17.10 -0.87 -1.84
N ALA A 55 17.37 -0.49 -0.58
CA ALA A 55 16.71 -1.07 0.58
C ALA A 55 15.19 -0.78 0.58
N ASP A 56 14.80 0.45 0.28
CA ASP A 56 13.39 0.83 0.16
C ASP A 56 12.73 0.12 -1.03
N ALA A 57 13.44 -0.01 -2.15
CA ALA A 57 12.96 -0.77 -3.30
C ALA A 57 12.67 -2.23 -2.93
N ALA A 58 13.62 -2.91 -2.26
CA ALA A 58 13.43 -4.28 -1.79
C ALA A 58 12.26 -4.39 -0.81
N ARG A 59 12.11 -3.41 0.09
CA ARG A 59 11.01 -3.40 1.04
C ARG A 59 9.66 -3.20 0.39
N LEU A 60 9.55 -2.34 -0.63
CA LEU A 60 8.32 -2.19 -1.42
C LEU A 60 7.95 -3.47 -2.16
N VAL A 61 8.90 -4.27 -2.63
CA VAL A 61 8.60 -5.59 -3.21
C VAL A 61 7.95 -6.51 -2.18
N GLU A 62 8.48 -6.54 -0.96
CA GLU A 62 7.90 -7.35 0.13
C GLU A 62 6.49 -6.88 0.52
N ILE A 63 6.26 -5.57 0.59
CA ILE A 63 4.92 -5.00 0.79
C ILE A 63 4.00 -5.39 -0.38
N GLY A 64 4.48 -5.25 -1.62
CA GLY A 64 3.73 -5.61 -2.84
C GLY A 64 3.32 -7.08 -2.89
N ARG A 65 4.14 -7.99 -2.34
CA ARG A 65 3.78 -9.41 -2.16
C ARG A 65 2.63 -9.56 -1.16
N GLY A 66 2.67 -8.85 -0.04
CA GLY A 66 1.58 -8.81 0.95
C GLY A 66 0.27 -8.29 0.38
N ILE A 67 0.32 -7.16 -0.33
CA ILE A 67 -0.85 -6.57 -1.01
C ILE A 67 -1.39 -7.54 -2.08
N THR A 68 -0.52 -8.16 -2.87
CA THR A 68 -0.93 -9.15 -3.88
C THR A 68 -1.64 -10.35 -3.25
N LYS A 69 -1.16 -10.84 -2.10
CA LYS A 69 -1.85 -11.89 -1.35
C LYS A 69 -3.26 -11.45 -0.98
N TRP A 70 -3.41 -10.27 -0.38
CA TRP A 70 -4.72 -9.74 0.00
C TRP A 70 -5.65 -9.55 -1.20
N TYR A 71 -5.15 -9.01 -2.32
CA TYR A 71 -5.93 -8.84 -3.54
C TYR A 71 -6.63 -10.14 -3.97
N TRP A 72 -5.91 -11.27 -3.91
CA TRP A 72 -6.44 -12.56 -4.32
C TRP A 72 -7.40 -13.19 -3.29
N ILE A 73 -7.12 -13.03 -1.99
CA ILE A 73 -7.94 -13.64 -0.93
C ILE A 73 -9.12 -12.76 -0.46
N TRP A 74 -9.13 -11.48 -0.84
CA TRP A 74 -10.13 -10.52 -0.38
C TRP A 74 -11.57 -10.94 -0.71
N PRO A 75 -11.90 -11.43 -1.93
CA PRO A 75 -13.27 -11.82 -2.25
C PRO A 75 -13.85 -12.88 -1.30
N GLN A 76 -13.03 -13.79 -0.78
CA GLN A 76 -13.45 -14.81 0.19
C GLN A 76 -13.37 -14.32 1.65
N SER A 77 -12.62 -13.25 1.91
CA SER A 77 -12.32 -12.75 3.25
C SER A 77 -13.19 -11.57 3.68
N GLN A 78 -13.78 -10.85 2.74
CA GLN A 78 -14.49 -9.59 2.98
C GLN A 78 -15.70 -9.71 3.92
N ASP A 79 -16.32 -10.88 4.05
CA ASP A 79 -17.45 -11.07 4.98
C ASP A 79 -16.99 -11.41 6.40
N ASN A 80 -15.75 -11.84 6.58
CA ASN A 80 -15.18 -12.17 7.88
C ASN A 80 -14.57 -10.94 8.56
N THR A 81 -15.20 -10.49 9.65
CA THR A 81 -14.73 -9.33 10.44
C THR A 81 -13.29 -9.45 10.90
N ALA A 82 -12.84 -10.64 11.31
CA ALA A 82 -11.47 -10.83 11.77
C ALA A 82 -10.45 -10.68 10.62
N GLU A 83 -10.79 -11.16 9.42
CA GLU A 83 -9.93 -10.99 8.25
C GLU A 83 -9.89 -9.52 7.79
N ARG A 84 -11.03 -8.82 7.84
CA ARG A 84 -11.07 -7.37 7.58
C ARG A 84 -10.18 -6.59 8.53
N GLN A 85 -10.22 -6.91 9.82
CA GLN A 85 -9.36 -6.28 10.84
C GLN A 85 -7.87 -6.58 10.60
N LYS A 86 -7.53 -7.81 10.17
CA LYS A 86 -6.14 -8.15 9.81
C LYS A 86 -5.65 -7.35 8.62
N LEU A 87 -6.48 -7.20 7.57
CA LEU A 87 -6.15 -6.35 6.43
C LEU A 87 -5.95 -4.91 6.88
N ALA A 88 -6.86 -4.36 7.68
CA ALA A 88 -6.77 -3.00 8.20
C ALA A 88 -5.45 -2.76 8.94
N ALA A 89 -5.09 -3.65 9.87
CA ALA A 89 -3.86 -3.52 10.65
C ALA A 89 -2.59 -3.60 9.77
N GLN A 90 -2.57 -4.51 8.78
CA GLN A 90 -1.44 -4.63 7.86
C GLN A 90 -1.34 -3.43 6.91
N ALA A 91 -2.47 -2.98 6.35
CA ALA A 91 -2.52 -1.82 5.48
C ALA A 91 -2.09 -0.54 6.22
N GLN A 92 -2.47 -0.38 7.50
CA GLN A 92 -2.01 0.73 8.32
C GLN A 92 -0.49 0.69 8.51
N ALA A 93 0.07 -0.46 8.92
CA ALA A 93 1.50 -0.60 9.10
C ALA A 93 2.30 -0.30 7.81
N TRP A 94 1.81 -0.75 6.66
CA TRP A 94 2.41 -0.43 5.36
C TRP A 94 2.25 1.04 4.98
N SER A 95 1.10 1.65 5.27
CA SER A 95 0.86 3.07 5.02
C SER A 95 1.86 3.93 5.80
N ASP A 96 2.01 3.68 7.10
CA ASP A 96 2.91 4.41 7.98
C ASP A 96 4.37 4.25 7.53
N GLU A 97 4.77 3.02 7.21
CA GLU A 97 6.13 2.72 6.75
C GLU A 97 6.45 3.41 5.41
N ILE A 98 5.54 3.36 4.43
CA ILE A 98 5.74 4.01 3.12
C ILE A 98 5.72 5.53 3.24
N LEU A 99 4.88 6.07 4.14
CA LEU A 99 4.86 7.50 4.42
C LEU A 99 6.18 7.95 5.04
N GLN A 100 6.76 7.16 5.94
CA GLN A 100 8.11 7.43 6.45
C GLN A 100 9.16 7.37 5.32
N MET A 101 9.10 6.35 4.45
CA MET A 101 9.98 6.27 3.27
C MET A 101 9.83 7.48 2.34
N SER A 102 8.66 8.11 2.27
CA SER A 102 8.45 9.26 1.40
C SER A 102 9.27 10.49 1.81
N GLY A 103 9.67 10.59 3.09
CA GLY A 103 10.31 11.78 3.66
C GLY A 103 9.36 12.98 3.86
N LEU A 104 8.06 12.82 3.61
CA LEU A 104 7.06 13.90 3.75
C LEU A 104 6.71 14.22 5.21
N LEU A 105 7.13 13.40 6.17
CA LEU A 105 6.89 13.61 7.61
C LEU A 105 7.91 14.55 8.26
N GLU A 106 9.04 14.83 7.60
CA GLU A 106 10.15 15.61 8.18
C GLU A 106 10.15 17.08 7.74
N SER A 107 9.11 17.55 7.03
CA SER A 107 8.99 18.94 6.59
C SER A 107 8.04 19.75 7.46
N GLU A 108 8.57 20.25 8.59
CA GLU A 108 8.12 21.47 9.30
C GLU A 108 9.33 22.40 9.52
#